data_AF-A0A1D2MQA3-F1
#
_entry.id   AF-A0A1D2MQA3-F1
#
_cell.length_a   1.000
_cell.length_b   1.000
_cell.length_c   1.000
_cell.angle_alpha   90.00
_cell.angle_beta   90.00
_cell.angle_gamma   90.00
#
_symmetry.space_group_name_H-M   'P 1'
#
loop_
_entity.id
_entity.type
_entity.pdbx_description
1 polymer ?
#
loop_
_entity_poly.entity_id
_entity_poly.type
_entity_poly.pdbx_seq_one_letter_code
_entity_poly.pdbx_strand_id
1 'polypeptide(L)'
;MLQLTSTKRPVEVSYPLLAGRAYIVGQKIGDITFPNDETIMRFHAELEVEHPLGNLVDPNLTPTLDVTDIGSNAGIFATEVNIRRKFAVAHSQKVTLSIGDLICFGTTTGENEFRVNYMSLVVVPSSSVDISLDFKNRIAQLGGYFMKKWNARATHLVMDEITLTVKVVAALLAAKPIVTPAYITELLVAYAKADNPERELPNPKNFLPPVAVYKIRDPSKKFNDAVFYPNTARTMLLIGKTFLFGSKQHLKSLKSAITAGGGNAQLLVDATEMNILSGDYIIMGHPKDIEKAEENPTVRILIDVYKSLNKRFVRDEELGWAALSSSIEKFCNPDFRNQNAQTVPNQYRMETIE
;
A
#
# COMPACT_ATOMS: atom_id res chain seq x y z
N MET A 1 -1.09 8.19 8.95
CA MET A 1 -0.77 9.31 9.84
C MET A 1 -1.82 10.41 9.72
N LEU A 2 -2.32 10.89 10.86
CA LEU A 2 -3.16 12.08 10.89
C LEU A 2 -2.31 13.35 10.76
N GLN A 3 -2.88 14.38 10.18
CA GLN A 3 -2.27 15.70 10.10
C GLN A 3 -3.32 16.80 10.15
N LEU A 4 -2.98 17.92 10.80
CA LEU A 4 -3.75 19.15 10.71
C LEU A 4 -3.20 19.99 9.57
N THR A 5 -3.95 20.15 8.49
CA THR A 5 -3.54 20.98 7.35
C THR A 5 -4.31 22.29 7.35
N SER A 6 -3.59 23.41 7.23
CA SER A 6 -4.20 24.74 7.21
C SER A 6 -5.17 24.86 6.05
N THR A 7 -6.36 25.39 6.33
CA THR A 7 -7.38 25.71 5.31
C THR A 7 -7.23 27.13 4.79
N LYS A 8 -6.49 27.99 5.51
CA LYS A 8 -6.23 29.38 5.19
C LYS A 8 -4.75 29.57 4.79
N ARG A 9 -4.42 30.68 4.12
CA ARG A 9 -3.10 30.87 3.50
C ARG A 9 -1.99 31.05 4.55
N PRO A 10 -0.79 30.49 4.33
CA PRO A 10 -0.44 29.61 3.22
C PRO A 10 -0.98 28.18 3.44
N VAL A 11 -1.65 27.65 2.41
CA VAL A 11 -2.33 26.32 2.39
C VAL A 11 -1.34 25.14 2.57
N GLU A 12 -0.04 25.43 2.62
CA GLU A 12 1.05 24.45 2.68
C GLU A 12 1.46 24.09 4.12
N VAL A 13 0.92 24.76 5.15
CA VAL A 13 1.23 24.41 6.53
C VAL A 13 0.47 23.15 6.95
N SER A 14 1.21 22.10 7.31
CA SER A 14 0.66 20.84 7.82
C SER A 14 1.42 20.36 9.06
N TYR A 15 0.68 19.97 10.08
CA TYR A 15 1.21 19.41 11.33
C TYR A 15 0.86 17.92 11.43
N PRO A 16 1.76 17.01 11.06
CA PRO A 16 1.56 15.58 11.24
C PRO A 16 1.60 15.20 12.72
N LEU A 17 0.70 14.30 13.11
CA LEU A 17 0.45 13.88 14.47
C LEU A 17 0.61 12.36 14.56
N LEU A 18 1.50 11.92 15.44
CA LEU A 18 1.72 10.52 15.80
C LEU A 18 0.68 10.07 16.83
N ALA A 19 0.24 8.82 16.73
CA ALA A 19 -0.65 8.21 17.71
C ALA A 19 0.07 7.94 19.04
N GLY A 20 -0.67 8.05 20.14
CA GLY A 20 -0.14 7.83 21.49
C GLY A 20 0.79 8.92 22.02
N ARG A 21 0.74 10.12 21.43
CA ARG A 21 1.43 11.32 21.89
C ARG A 21 0.42 12.46 22.06
N ALA A 22 0.56 13.19 23.17
CA ALA A 22 -0.12 14.47 23.38
C ALA A 22 0.69 15.61 22.73
N TYR A 23 -0.02 16.54 22.11
CA TYR A 23 0.52 17.74 21.47
C TYR A 23 -0.11 18.98 22.07
N ILE A 24 0.70 19.98 22.40
CA ILE A 24 0.23 21.25 22.94
C ILE A 24 0.15 22.29 21.84
N VAL A 25 -1.02 22.89 21.70
CA VAL A 25 -1.24 24.09 20.88
C VAL A 25 -1.13 25.31 21.78
N GLY A 26 -0.31 26.28 21.38
CA GLY A 26 -0.14 27.51 22.15
C GLY A 26 0.38 28.67 21.32
N GLN A 27 0.49 29.84 21.95
CA GLN A 27 0.92 31.04 21.24
C GLN A 27 2.41 30.96 20.86
N LYS A 28 3.27 30.76 21.86
CA LYS A 28 4.74 30.77 21.69
C LYS A 28 5.42 29.49 22.17
N ILE A 29 4.68 28.66 22.90
CA ILE A 29 5.17 27.44 23.55
C ILE A 29 4.18 26.33 23.21
N GLY A 30 4.71 25.15 22.91
CA GLY A 30 3.95 23.98 22.48
C GLY A 30 4.57 23.35 21.24
N ASP A 31 3.97 22.26 20.80
CA ASP A 31 4.35 21.55 19.58
C ASP A 31 3.82 22.27 18.33
N ILE A 32 2.68 22.96 18.46
CA ILE A 32 2.07 23.77 17.39
C ILE A 32 1.92 25.19 17.92
N THR A 33 2.60 26.15 17.29
CA THR A 33 2.66 27.53 17.78
C THR A 33 2.16 28.57 16.79
N PHE A 34 1.50 29.60 17.32
CA PHE A 34 0.93 30.73 16.59
C PHE A 34 1.39 32.05 17.20
N PRO A 35 2.67 32.43 17.04
CA PRO A 35 3.29 33.53 17.80
C PRO A 35 2.72 34.91 17.51
N ASN A 36 2.07 35.07 16.35
CA ASN A 36 1.49 36.32 15.88
C ASN A 36 -0.02 36.44 16.17
N ASP A 37 -0.64 35.42 16.77
CA ASP A 37 -2.07 35.45 17.11
C ASP A 37 -2.26 35.69 18.61
N GLU A 38 -2.74 36.88 18.97
CA GLU A 38 -3.00 37.28 20.37
C GLU A 38 -4.22 36.60 20.98
N THR A 39 -5.06 35.96 20.16
CA THR A 39 -6.26 35.24 20.61
C THR A 39 -5.93 33.82 21.09
N ILE A 40 -4.72 33.34 20.76
CA ILE A 40 -4.20 32.05 21.21
C ILE A 40 -3.44 32.23 22.52
N MET A 41 -3.69 31.32 23.46
CA MET A 41 -3.12 31.35 24.81
C MET A 41 -1.84 30.51 24.87
N ARG A 42 -1.02 30.69 25.90
CA ARG A 42 0.23 29.93 26.06
C ARG A 42 0.00 28.41 26.12
N PHE A 43 -1.10 27.99 26.74
CA PHE A 43 -1.58 26.61 26.79
C PHE A 43 -3.05 26.64 26.34
N HIS A 44 -3.28 26.52 25.04
CA HIS A 44 -4.59 26.77 24.45
C HIS A 44 -5.38 25.47 24.27
N ALA A 45 -4.76 24.45 23.68
CA ALA A 45 -5.37 23.15 23.47
C ALA A 45 -4.37 22.02 23.69
N GLU A 46 -4.87 20.86 24.07
CA GLU A 46 -4.18 19.59 23.99
C GLU A 46 -4.80 18.74 22.88
N LEU A 47 -3.97 18.10 22.07
CA LEU A 47 -4.36 17.21 20.99
C LEU A 47 -3.78 15.82 21.23
N GLU A 48 -4.58 14.78 21.03
CA GLU A 48 -4.13 13.40 21.16
C GLU A 48 -4.65 12.57 19.98
N VAL A 49 -3.78 11.77 19.36
CA VAL A 49 -4.20 10.86 18.28
C VAL A 49 -4.37 9.45 18.84
N GLU A 50 -5.57 8.90 18.62
CA GLU A 50 -5.93 7.55 18.99
C GLU A 50 -5.83 6.62 17.77
N HIS A 51 -5.01 5.57 17.88
CA HIS A 51 -4.95 4.49 16.90
C HIS A 51 -4.58 3.16 17.58
N PRO A 52 -5.56 2.48 18.22
CA PRO A 52 -5.32 1.23 18.93
C PRO A 52 -4.73 0.12 18.04
N LEU A 53 -3.93 -0.77 18.63
CA LEU A 53 -3.34 -1.92 17.92
C LEU A 53 -4.37 -2.81 17.22
N GLY A 54 -5.59 -2.90 17.78
CA GLY A 54 -6.71 -3.64 17.17
C GLY A 54 -7.12 -3.11 15.80
N ASN A 55 -6.89 -1.82 15.53
CA ASN A 55 -7.27 -1.18 14.27
C ASN A 55 -6.28 -1.47 13.14
N LEU A 56 -5.07 -1.96 13.44
CA LEU A 56 -4.00 -2.16 12.46
C LEU A 56 -4.35 -3.11 11.30
N VAL A 57 -5.33 -3.98 11.49
CA VAL A 57 -5.72 -5.01 10.51
C VAL A 57 -6.87 -4.59 9.59
N ASP A 58 -7.50 -3.45 9.86
CA ASP A 58 -8.60 -2.91 9.06
C ASP A 58 -8.34 -1.45 8.68
N PRO A 59 -7.94 -1.18 7.43
CA PRO A 59 -7.73 0.19 6.94
C PRO A 59 -8.99 1.07 6.91
N ASN A 60 -10.18 0.54 7.22
CA ASN A 60 -11.39 1.35 7.40
C ASN A 60 -11.50 1.93 8.82
N LEU A 61 -10.77 1.39 9.80
CA LEU A 61 -10.69 1.90 11.17
C LEU A 61 -9.60 2.97 11.23
N THR A 62 -9.96 4.18 10.84
CA THR A 62 -9.04 5.32 10.77
C THR A 62 -8.69 5.87 12.15
N PRO A 63 -7.46 6.39 12.34
CA PRO A 63 -7.14 7.12 13.55
C PRO A 63 -8.07 8.31 13.75
N THR A 64 -8.30 8.69 15.00
CA THR A 64 -9.12 9.85 15.38
C THR A 64 -8.28 10.87 16.14
N LEU A 65 -8.70 12.13 16.09
CA LEU A 65 -8.05 13.23 16.79
C LEU A 65 -8.91 13.68 17.96
N ASP A 66 -8.45 13.47 19.18
CA ASP A 66 -9.04 14.05 20.37
C ASP A 66 -8.47 15.45 20.61
N VAL A 67 -9.36 16.37 21.00
CA VAL A 67 -9.06 17.78 21.25
C VAL A 67 -9.65 18.16 22.60
N THR A 68 -8.82 18.76 23.46
CA THR A 68 -9.23 19.29 24.76
C THR A 68 -8.86 20.76 24.86
N ASP A 69 -9.83 21.61 25.22
CA ASP A 69 -9.53 22.99 25.60
C ASP A 69 -8.96 23.02 27.02
N ILE A 70 -7.71 23.45 27.16
CA ILE A 70 -6.98 23.46 28.44
C ILE A 70 -6.72 24.88 28.98
N GLY A 71 -7.21 25.93 28.30
CA GLY A 71 -6.92 27.30 28.71
C GLY A 71 -7.18 28.37 27.67
N SER A 72 -8.12 28.16 26.75
CA SER A 72 -8.50 29.19 25.77
C SER A 72 -9.35 30.30 26.40
N ASN A 73 -9.15 31.57 25.98
CA ASN A 73 -10.09 32.67 26.28
C ASN A 73 -11.05 32.92 25.12
N ALA A 74 -10.56 32.81 23.88
CA ALA A 74 -11.33 33.05 22.67
C ALA A 74 -12.13 31.82 22.20
N GLY A 75 -11.91 30.65 22.82
CA GLY A 75 -12.54 29.39 22.47
C GLY A 75 -11.75 28.55 21.46
N ILE A 76 -12.20 27.31 21.31
CA ILE A 76 -11.84 26.40 20.22
C ILE A 76 -13.14 26.00 19.52
N PHE A 77 -13.15 26.02 18.20
CA PHE A 77 -14.37 25.75 17.42
C PHE A 77 -14.14 24.58 16.48
N ALA A 78 -14.99 23.57 16.54
CA ALA A 78 -14.95 22.42 15.66
C ALA A 78 -16.14 22.44 14.70
N THR A 79 -15.94 21.85 13.51
CA THR A 79 -17.01 21.62 12.53
C THR A 79 -16.98 20.18 12.06
N GLU A 80 -18.06 19.45 12.36
CA GLU A 80 -18.33 18.13 11.80
C GLU A 80 -18.81 18.30 10.35
N VAL A 81 -17.95 17.99 9.38
CA VAL A 81 -18.21 18.35 7.97
C VAL A 81 -19.36 17.53 7.38
N ASN A 82 -19.50 16.27 7.78
CA ASN A 82 -20.52 15.37 7.26
C ASN A 82 -21.95 15.84 7.58
N ILE A 83 -22.16 16.42 8.77
CA ILE A 83 -23.48 16.91 9.20
C ILE A 83 -23.57 18.44 9.29
N ARG A 84 -22.50 19.14 8.87
CA ARG A 84 -22.38 20.61 8.85
C ARG A 84 -22.68 21.26 10.21
N ARG A 85 -22.29 20.60 11.29
CA ARG A 85 -22.51 21.09 12.65
C ARG A 85 -21.24 21.79 13.13
N LYS A 86 -21.36 23.09 13.45
CA LYS A 86 -20.33 23.87 14.12
C LYS A 86 -20.63 23.99 15.60
N PHE A 87 -19.64 23.81 16.45
CA PHE A 87 -19.80 23.92 17.91
C PHE A 87 -18.49 24.41 18.56
N ALA A 88 -18.63 24.99 19.75
CA ALA A 88 -17.50 25.31 20.61
C ALA A 88 -17.11 24.08 21.43
N VAL A 89 -15.81 23.78 21.52
CA VAL A 89 -15.29 22.77 22.44
C VAL A 89 -15.38 23.35 23.85
N ALA A 90 -16.09 22.67 24.75
CA ALA A 90 -16.21 23.15 26.12
C ALA A 90 -14.88 23.01 26.86
N HIS A 91 -14.63 23.92 27.81
CA HIS A 91 -13.42 23.88 28.61
C HIS A 91 -13.26 22.55 29.36
N SER A 92 -12.06 21.98 29.34
CA SER A 92 -11.72 20.67 29.91
C SER A 92 -12.53 19.48 29.38
N GLN A 93 -13.28 19.65 28.28
CA GLN A 93 -13.99 18.57 27.62
C GLN A 93 -13.18 18.04 26.44
N LYS A 94 -12.97 16.73 26.42
CA LYS A 94 -12.39 16.02 25.27
C LYS A 94 -13.45 15.83 24.18
N VAL A 95 -13.12 16.24 22.96
CA VAL A 95 -13.94 16.09 21.75
C VAL A 95 -13.14 15.33 20.69
N THR A 96 -13.74 14.29 20.11
CA THR A 96 -13.12 13.50 19.05
C THR A 96 -13.54 14.02 17.67
N LEU A 97 -12.56 14.32 16.82
CA LEU A 97 -12.75 14.74 15.44
C LEU A 97 -12.38 13.62 14.47
N SER A 98 -13.19 13.48 13.42
CA SER A 98 -12.99 12.53 12.35
C SER A 98 -12.21 13.13 11.18
N ILE A 99 -11.72 12.27 10.28
CA ILE A 99 -11.08 12.72 9.04
C ILE A 99 -12.07 13.58 8.25
N GLY A 100 -11.60 14.73 7.81
CA GLY A 100 -12.35 15.72 7.05
C GLY A 100 -12.93 16.84 7.90
N ASP A 101 -13.07 16.65 9.22
CA ASP A 101 -13.57 17.67 10.13
C ASP A 101 -12.62 18.86 10.23
N LEU A 102 -13.16 20.01 10.65
CA LEU A 102 -12.41 21.25 10.81
C LEU A 102 -12.27 21.61 12.28
N ILE A 103 -11.14 22.22 12.61
CA ILE A 103 -10.88 22.81 13.92
C ILE A 103 -10.26 24.20 13.75
N CYS A 104 -10.71 25.15 14.56
CA CYS A 104 -10.18 26.50 14.62
C CYS A 104 -9.76 26.82 16.05
N PHE A 105 -8.51 27.26 16.22
CA PHE A 105 -7.97 27.71 17.50
C PHE A 105 -8.05 29.24 17.60
N GLY A 106 -8.56 29.76 18.71
CA GLY A 106 -8.81 31.18 18.88
C GLY A 106 -10.13 31.62 18.25
N THR A 107 -10.17 32.81 17.64
CA THR A 107 -11.42 33.37 17.12
C THR A 107 -11.97 32.63 15.90
N THR A 108 -13.30 32.59 15.75
CA THR A 108 -13.97 31.97 14.57
C THR A 108 -13.68 32.68 13.24
N THR A 109 -13.17 33.91 13.28
CA THR A 109 -12.68 34.67 12.12
C THR A 109 -11.21 34.43 11.83
N GLY A 110 -10.46 33.84 12.77
CA GLY A 110 -9.01 33.73 12.79
C GLY A 110 -8.41 32.87 11.67
N GLU A 111 -7.11 33.05 11.43
CA GLU A 111 -6.38 32.36 10.36
C GLU A 111 -6.05 30.90 10.68
N ASN A 112 -6.21 30.48 11.94
CA ASN A 112 -5.80 29.17 12.46
C ASN A 112 -6.89 28.10 12.33
N GLU A 113 -7.49 27.99 11.15
CA GLU A 113 -8.45 26.92 10.82
C GLU A 113 -7.76 25.78 10.07
N PHE A 114 -7.90 24.57 10.60
CA PHE A 114 -7.25 23.36 10.11
C PHE A 114 -8.26 22.28 9.77
N ARG A 115 -7.93 21.48 8.75
CA ARG A 115 -8.64 20.25 8.40
C ARG A 115 -7.88 19.05 8.95
N VAL A 116 -8.61 18.12 9.56
CA VAL A 116 -8.11 16.80 9.94
C VAL A 116 -7.96 15.96 8.67
N ASN A 117 -6.73 15.73 8.24
CA ASN A 117 -6.40 14.92 7.06
C ASN A 117 -5.68 13.64 7.48
N TYR A 118 -5.74 12.63 6.61
CA TYR A 118 -5.09 11.34 6.84
C TYR A 118 -4.26 10.91 5.65
N MET A 119 -2.96 10.71 5.87
CA MET A 119 -2.05 10.07 4.92
C MET A 119 -1.96 8.58 5.24
N SER A 120 -2.47 7.73 4.35
CA SER A 120 -2.51 6.28 4.60
C SER A 120 -1.13 5.64 4.49
N LEU A 121 -0.80 4.80 5.48
CA LEU A 121 0.35 3.90 5.46
C LEU A 121 -0.18 2.47 5.62
N VAL A 122 -0.15 1.69 4.56
CA VAL A 122 -0.53 0.27 4.57
C VAL A 122 0.67 -0.58 4.20
N VAL A 123 1.18 -1.32 5.18
CA VAL A 123 2.36 -2.16 5.07
C VAL A 123 1.95 -3.61 4.78
N VAL A 124 2.54 -4.24 3.78
CA VAL A 124 2.41 -5.68 3.56
C VAL A 124 3.74 -6.32 3.93
N PRO A 125 3.89 -6.97 5.09
CA PRO A 125 5.11 -7.70 5.41
C PRO A 125 5.21 -9.01 4.60
N SER A 126 6.41 -9.36 4.17
CA SER A 126 6.73 -10.72 3.70
C SER A 126 6.72 -11.71 4.88
N SER A 127 6.81 -13.00 4.57
CA SER A 127 6.96 -14.05 5.58
C SER A 127 8.34 -14.07 6.24
N SER A 128 9.33 -13.35 5.70
CA SER A 128 10.68 -13.25 6.31
C SER A 128 10.70 -12.33 7.52
N VAL A 129 9.77 -11.37 7.56
CA VAL A 129 9.76 -10.29 8.56
C VAL A 129 9.13 -10.78 9.85
N ASP A 130 9.85 -10.62 10.97
CA ASP A 130 9.28 -10.78 12.29
C ASP A 130 8.27 -9.65 12.59
N ILE A 131 6.99 -10.00 12.66
CA ILE A 131 5.92 -9.04 13.00
C ILE A 131 5.79 -8.94 14.53
N SER A 132 6.86 -8.47 15.15
CA SER A 132 6.96 -8.27 16.59
C SER A 132 5.97 -7.21 17.09
N LEU A 133 5.73 -7.19 18.41
CA LEU A 133 4.90 -6.16 19.04
C LEU A 133 5.49 -4.76 18.81
N ASP A 134 6.82 -4.63 18.87
CA ASP A 134 7.51 -3.35 18.62
C ASP A 134 7.25 -2.84 17.19
N PHE A 135 7.36 -3.72 16.18
CA PHE A 135 7.07 -3.35 14.80
C PHE A 135 5.62 -2.88 14.61
N LYS A 136 4.67 -3.59 15.22
CA LYS A 136 3.24 -3.19 15.22
C LYS A 136 3.04 -1.85 15.90
N ASN A 137 3.68 -1.61 17.05
CA ASN A 137 3.61 -0.34 17.76
C ASN A 137 4.12 0.83 16.90
N ARG A 138 5.23 0.64 16.16
CA ARG A 138 5.75 1.68 15.25
C ARG A 138 4.75 2.01 14.14
N ILE A 139 4.14 1.01 13.53
CA ILE A 139 3.08 1.21 12.52
C ILE A 139 1.88 1.93 13.15
N ALA A 140 1.49 1.55 14.37
CA ALA A 140 0.37 2.18 15.07
C ALA A 140 0.63 3.65 15.38
N GLN A 141 1.82 3.99 15.87
CA GLN A 141 2.24 5.38 16.10
C GLN A 141 2.21 6.22 14.82
N LEU A 142 2.54 5.61 13.67
CA LEU A 142 2.42 6.25 12.36
C LEU A 142 0.97 6.38 11.86
N GLY A 143 -0.03 5.90 12.63
CA GLY A 143 -1.42 5.80 12.21
C GLY A 143 -1.58 4.88 11.00
N GLY A 144 -0.73 3.86 10.86
CA GLY A 144 -0.69 2.95 9.73
C GLY A 144 -1.44 1.65 9.96
N TYR A 145 -1.31 0.74 8.99
CA TYR A 145 -1.93 -0.58 8.98
C TYR A 145 -0.92 -1.60 8.49
N PHE A 146 -1.16 -2.86 8.82
CA PHE A 146 -0.51 -3.96 8.12
C PHE A 146 -1.50 -4.98 7.59
N MET A 147 -1.17 -5.55 6.44
CA MET A 147 -2.03 -6.52 5.76
C MET A 147 -1.25 -7.77 5.39
N LYS A 148 -1.81 -8.95 5.69
CA LYS A 148 -1.19 -10.23 5.34
C LYS A 148 -1.07 -10.45 3.82
N LYS A 149 -2.07 -9.97 3.08
CA LYS A 149 -2.19 -10.11 1.62
C LYS A 149 -2.11 -8.76 0.95
N TRP A 150 -1.53 -8.73 -0.24
CA TRP A 150 -1.49 -7.53 -1.07
C TRP A 150 -2.88 -7.14 -1.55
N ASN A 151 -3.19 -5.83 -1.55
CA ASN A 151 -4.38 -5.26 -2.17
C ASN A 151 -4.09 -3.84 -2.69
N ALA A 152 -5.10 -3.21 -3.29
CA ALA A 152 -4.98 -1.87 -3.88
C ALA A 152 -4.66 -0.75 -2.87
N ARG A 153 -4.90 -0.96 -1.57
CA ARG A 153 -4.58 0.02 -0.51
C ARG A 153 -3.12 -0.09 -0.05
N ALA A 154 -2.42 -1.17 -0.39
CA ALA A 154 -1.03 -1.37 0.00
C ALA A 154 -0.13 -0.23 -0.51
N THR A 155 0.72 0.27 0.38
CA THR A 155 1.64 1.38 0.11
C THR A 155 3.09 0.92 0.05
N HIS A 156 3.46 -0.09 0.85
CA HIS A 156 4.82 -0.59 0.98
C HIS A 156 4.79 -2.11 1.13
N LEU A 157 5.72 -2.80 0.46
CA LEU A 157 6.12 -4.16 0.82
C LEU A 157 7.31 -4.07 1.76
N VAL A 158 7.23 -4.71 2.93
CA VAL A 158 8.34 -4.79 3.88
C VAL A 158 8.93 -6.21 3.87
N MET A 159 10.24 -6.33 3.68
CA MET A 159 10.94 -7.62 3.66
C MET A 159 12.43 -7.48 4.02
N ASP A 160 13.06 -8.54 4.53
CA ASP A 160 14.49 -8.52 4.92
C ASP A 160 15.43 -8.87 3.76
N GLU A 161 14.96 -9.71 2.84
CA GLU A 161 15.71 -10.15 1.66
C GLU A 161 14.74 -10.29 0.50
N ILE A 162 15.06 -9.73 -0.68
CA ILE A 162 14.18 -9.84 -1.85
C ILE A 162 14.26 -11.23 -2.46
N THR A 163 13.13 -11.92 -2.45
CA THR A 163 12.86 -13.14 -3.22
C THR A 163 11.70 -12.90 -4.17
N LEU A 164 11.72 -13.53 -5.36
CA LEU A 164 10.65 -13.34 -6.34
C LEU A 164 9.39 -14.10 -5.90
N THR A 165 8.60 -13.47 -5.04
CA THR A 165 7.33 -13.97 -4.48
C THR A 165 6.15 -13.21 -5.06
N VAL A 166 4.93 -13.73 -4.88
CA VAL A 166 3.70 -13.04 -5.32
C VAL A 166 3.59 -11.62 -4.73
N LYS A 167 4.01 -11.39 -3.48
CA LYS A 167 4.02 -10.06 -2.86
C LYS A 167 4.99 -9.10 -3.57
N VAL A 168 6.19 -9.58 -3.93
CA VAL A 168 7.16 -8.78 -4.71
C VAL A 168 6.59 -8.45 -6.08
N VAL A 169 6.04 -9.45 -6.79
CA VAL A 169 5.41 -9.21 -8.11
C VAL A 169 4.28 -8.18 -8.00
N ALA A 170 3.43 -8.30 -6.98
CA ALA A 170 2.34 -7.36 -6.76
C ALA A 170 2.84 -5.94 -6.45
N ALA A 171 3.89 -5.79 -5.63
CA ALA A 171 4.51 -4.50 -5.34
C ALA A 171 5.12 -3.85 -6.59
N LEU A 172 5.83 -4.64 -7.41
CA LEU A 172 6.42 -4.18 -8.67
C LEU A 172 5.34 -3.71 -9.66
N LEU A 173 4.29 -4.53 -9.86
CA LEU A 173 3.17 -4.20 -10.75
C LEU A 173 2.36 -3.00 -10.23
N ALA A 174 2.21 -2.85 -8.93
CA ALA A 174 1.56 -1.68 -8.31
C ALA A 174 2.44 -0.42 -8.27
N ALA A 175 3.69 -0.50 -8.76
CA ALA A 175 4.70 0.55 -8.64
C ALA A 175 4.86 1.06 -7.20
N LYS A 176 4.91 0.14 -6.23
CA LYS A 176 5.08 0.43 -4.81
C LYS A 176 6.50 0.06 -4.33
N PRO A 177 7.04 0.82 -3.37
CA PRO A 177 8.36 0.54 -2.82
C PRO A 177 8.41 -0.80 -2.07
N ILE A 178 9.56 -1.45 -2.19
CA ILE A 178 9.97 -2.62 -1.41
C ILE A 178 11.07 -2.14 -0.48
N VAL A 179 10.89 -2.29 0.83
CA VAL A 179 11.77 -1.72 1.84
C VAL A 179 12.07 -2.71 2.98
N THR A 180 13.15 -2.49 3.71
CA THR A 180 13.44 -3.19 4.96
C THR A 180 12.58 -2.66 6.11
N PRO A 181 12.42 -3.41 7.22
CA PRO A 181 11.73 -2.91 8.42
C PRO A 181 12.31 -1.60 8.96
N ALA A 182 13.61 -1.35 8.75
CA ALA A 182 14.29 -0.12 9.16
C ALA A 182 13.67 1.16 8.56
N TYR A 183 13.04 1.07 7.38
CA TYR A 183 12.33 2.20 6.78
C TYR A 183 11.20 2.72 7.69
N ILE A 184 10.43 1.81 8.30
CA ILE A 184 9.32 2.17 9.20
C ILE A 184 9.85 2.85 10.46
N THR A 185 10.99 2.37 10.97
CA THR A 185 11.68 2.97 12.12
C THR A 185 12.15 4.39 11.79
N GLU A 186 12.86 4.58 10.68
CA GLU A 186 13.35 5.90 10.28
C GLU A 186 12.22 6.87 9.92
N LEU A 187 11.12 6.35 9.38
CA LEU A 187 9.92 7.15 9.12
C LEU A 187 9.32 7.68 10.42
N LEU A 188 9.20 6.83 11.45
CA LEU A 188 8.75 7.24 12.77
C LEU A 188 9.71 8.26 13.41
N VAL A 189 11.01 8.04 13.33
CA VAL A 189 12.03 8.98 13.85
C VAL A 189 11.92 10.33 13.15
N ALA A 190 11.73 10.35 11.83
CA ALA A 190 11.56 11.59 11.06
C ALA A 190 10.31 12.38 11.52
N TYR A 191 9.20 11.68 11.81
CA TYR A 191 7.99 12.33 12.29
C TYR A 191 8.01 12.73 13.77
N ALA A 192 8.79 12.03 14.60
CA ALA A 192 8.92 12.34 16.03
C ALA A 192 9.63 13.68 16.30
N LYS A 193 10.48 14.13 15.36
CA LYS A 193 11.14 15.45 15.36
C LYS A 193 10.09 16.55 15.08
N ALA A 194 9.37 16.96 16.13
CA ALA A 194 8.22 17.86 16.04
C ALA A 194 8.57 19.26 15.52
N ASP A 195 9.80 19.72 15.75
CA ASP A 195 10.17 21.13 15.58
C ASP A 195 10.66 21.49 14.17
N ASN A 196 10.64 20.56 13.21
CA ASN A 196 11.15 20.81 11.85
C ASN A 196 10.05 20.74 10.77
N PRO A 197 9.52 21.88 10.29
CA PRO A 197 8.63 21.91 9.14
C PRO A 197 9.31 21.45 7.84
N GLU A 198 10.64 21.53 7.76
CA GLU A 198 11.46 21.02 6.64
C GLU A 198 12.01 19.61 6.91
N ARG A 199 11.29 18.80 7.71
CA ARG A 199 11.74 17.43 8.01
C ARG A 199 11.98 16.64 6.72
N GLU A 200 13.17 16.08 6.58
CA GLU A 200 13.45 15.15 5.49
C GLU A 200 12.85 13.78 5.85
N LEU A 201 11.95 13.29 4.99
CA LEU A 201 11.43 11.93 5.09
C LEU A 201 12.44 10.94 4.50
N PRO A 202 12.58 9.74 5.08
CA PRO A 202 13.49 8.73 4.54
C PRO A 202 13.10 8.39 3.10
N ASN A 203 14.07 8.38 2.19
CA ASN A 203 13.85 7.93 0.83
C ASN A 203 13.75 6.40 0.80
N PRO A 204 12.63 5.80 0.37
CA PRO A 204 12.46 4.34 0.34
C PRO A 204 13.57 3.59 -0.42
N LYS A 205 14.19 4.21 -1.44
CA LYS A 205 15.27 3.60 -2.22
C LYS A 205 16.50 3.26 -1.38
N ASN A 206 16.76 4.02 -0.31
CA ASN A 206 17.88 3.80 0.59
C ASN A 206 17.65 2.61 1.54
N PHE A 207 16.45 2.04 1.53
CA PHE A 207 16.04 0.92 2.36
C PHE A 207 15.68 -0.31 1.51
N LEU A 208 16.13 -0.37 0.25
CA LEU A 208 15.92 -1.56 -0.58
C LEU A 208 16.58 -2.79 0.12
N PRO A 209 15.84 -3.89 0.34
CA PRO A 209 16.44 -5.08 0.94
C PRO A 209 17.46 -5.74 0.00
N PRO A 210 18.48 -6.43 0.54
CA PRO A 210 19.42 -7.19 -0.27
C PRO A 210 18.69 -8.24 -1.13
N VAL A 211 19.17 -8.46 -2.35
CA VAL A 211 18.57 -9.41 -3.28
C VAL A 211 19.11 -10.82 -3.02
N ALA A 212 18.22 -11.77 -2.77
CA ALA A 212 18.56 -13.19 -2.64
C ALA A 212 18.89 -13.80 -4.01
N VAL A 213 20.03 -13.45 -4.63
CA VAL A 213 20.34 -13.85 -6.02
C VAL A 213 20.29 -15.36 -6.22
N TYR A 214 20.62 -16.16 -5.20
CA TYR A 214 20.51 -17.63 -5.25
C TYR A 214 19.06 -18.15 -5.27
N LYS A 215 18.10 -17.36 -4.76
CA LYS A 215 16.65 -17.67 -4.81
C LYS A 215 15.97 -17.06 -6.05
N ILE A 216 16.53 -16.00 -6.62
CA ILE A 216 16.08 -15.44 -7.90
C ILE A 216 16.83 -16.16 -9.03
N ARG A 217 16.19 -17.20 -9.59
CA ARG A 217 16.79 -18.24 -10.43
C ARG A 217 17.27 -17.78 -11.83
N ASP A 218 18.23 -16.86 -11.86
CA ASP A 218 19.18 -16.64 -12.95
C ASP A 218 20.54 -16.25 -12.32
N PRO A 219 21.35 -17.24 -11.89
CA PRO A 219 22.66 -17.00 -11.25
C PRO A 219 23.66 -16.24 -12.14
N SER A 220 23.37 -16.13 -13.44
CA SER A 220 24.21 -15.46 -14.43
C SER A 220 23.89 -13.98 -14.61
N LYS A 221 22.77 -13.50 -14.06
CA LYS A 221 22.37 -12.08 -14.13
C LYS A 221 22.60 -11.38 -12.80
N LYS A 222 23.52 -10.41 -12.83
CA LYS A 222 23.51 -9.34 -11.83
C LYS A 222 22.27 -8.49 -12.05
N PHE A 223 21.33 -8.53 -11.11
CA PHE A 223 20.22 -7.58 -11.10
C PHE A 223 20.76 -6.21 -10.69
N ASN A 224 20.40 -5.19 -11.44
CA ASN A 224 20.54 -3.81 -11.00
C ASN A 224 19.38 -3.49 -10.06
N ASP A 225 19.65 -2.95 -8.86
CA ASP A 225 18.64 -2.53 -7.88
C ASP A 225 17.50 -1.70 -8.48
N ALA A 226 17.78 -0.95 -9.55
CA ALA A 226 16.79 -0.18 -10.30
C ALA A 226 15.59 -1.01 -10.78
N VAL A 227 15.75 -2.31 -11.04
CA VAL A 227 14.63 -3.17 -11.43
C VAL A 227 13.62 -3.39 -10.30
N PHE A 228 14.01 -3.18 -9.03
CA PHE A 228 13.11 -3.32 -7.88
C PHE A 228 12.49 -2.00 -7.43
N TYR A 229 12.93 -0.87 -7.97
CA TYR A 229 12.33 0.42 -7.67
C TYR A 229 10.93 0.57 -8.30
N PRO A 230 10.07 1.42 -7.72
CA PRO A 230 8.80 1.81 -8.32
C PRO A 230 8.97 2.26 -9.78
N ASN A 231 8.19 1.66 -10.68
CA ASN A 231 8.10 2.05 -12.08
C ASN A 231 6.64 2.11 -12.47
N THR A 232 6.10 3.32 -12.66
CA THR A 232 4.68 3.54 -12.97
C THR A 232 4.24 2.89 -14.27
N ALA A 233 5.13 2.65 -15.24
CA ALA A 233 4.78 1.92 -16.45
C ALA A 233 4.28 0.49 -16.16
N ARG A 234 4.67 -0.10 -15.02
CA ARG A 234 4.26 -1.46 -14.63
C ARG A 234 2.78 -1.55 -14.24
N THR A 235 2.15 -0.46 -13.83
CA THR A 235 0.72 -0.45 -13.47
C THR A 235 -0.19 -0.62 -14.67
N MET A 236 0.37 -0.48 -15.88
CA MET A 236 -0.31 -0.58 -17.17
C MET A 236 0.19 -1.81 -17.97
N LEU A 237 1.12 -2.60 -17.41
CA LEU A 237 1.86 -3.64 -18.14
C LEU A 237 0.96 -4.74 -18.71
N LEU A 238 -0.14 -5.05 -18.02
CA LEU A 238 -1.05 -6.14 -18.32
C LEU A 238 -2.37 -5.64 -18.92
N ILE A 239 -2.45 -4.36 -19.33
CA ILE A 239 -3.66 -3.79 -19.91
C ILE A 239 -4.12 -4.58 -21.14
N GLY A 240 -5.43 -4.79 -21.20
CA GLY A 240 -6.08 -5.56 -22.25
C GLY A 240 -5.92 -7.07 -22.09
N LYS A 241 -5.13 -7.57 -21.14
CA LYS A 241 -4.92 -9.01 -20.93
C LYS A 241 -5.82 -9.57 -19.83
N THR A 242 -6.33 -10.78 -20.06
CA THR A 242 -7.13 -11.51 -19.08
C THR A 242 -6.50 -12.86 -18.79
N PHE A 243 -6.10 -13.07 -17.54
CA PHE A 243 -5.48 -14.29 -17.05
C PHE A 243 -6.55 -15.28 -16.55
N LEU A 244 -6.51 -16.50 -17.07
CA LEU A 244 -7.46 -17.56 -16.78
C LEU A 244 -6.84 -18.62 -15.88
N PHE A 245 -7.57 -19.02 -14.84
CA PHE A 245 -7.10 -19.91 -13.79
C PHE A 245 -7.94 -21.18 -13.68
N GLY A 246 -7.28 -22.33 -13.54
CA GLY A 246 -7.95 -23.63 -13.34
C GLY A 246 -8.61 -23.77 -11.96
N SER A 247 -8.14 -23.03 -10.94
CA SER A 247 -8.71 -23.10 -9.59
C SER A 247 -8.96 -21.73 -8.95
N LYS A 248 -9.94 -21.69 -8.03
CA LYS A 248 -10.23 -20.51 -7.19
C LYS A 248 -9.07 -20.14 -6.28
N GLN A 249 -8.28 -21.11 -5.82
CA GLN A 249 -7.16 -20.86 -4.91
C GLN A 249 -6.02 -20.15 -5.64
N HIS A 250 -5.66 -20.64 -6.83
CA HIS A 250 -4.63 -20.02 -7.67
C HIS A 250 -5.04 -18.66 -8.19
N LEU A 251 -6.32 -18.48 -8.57
CA LEU A 251 -6.87 -17.15 -8.88
C LEU A 251 -6.70 -16.20 -7.68
N LYS A 252 -7.07 -16.63 -6.47
CA LYS A 252 -6.98 -15.77 -5.27
C LYS A 252 -5.55 -15.38 -4.93
N SER A 253 -4.54 -16.19 -5.24
CA SER A 253 -3.14 -15.86 -4.93
C SER A 253 -2.59 -14.78 -5.85
N LEU A 254 -2.89 -14.83 -7.16
CA LEU A 254 -2.28 -13.94 -8.15
C LEU A 254 -3.16 -12.78 -8.62
N LYS A 255 -4.48 -12.82 -8.37
CA LYS A 255 -5.42 -11.78 -8.84
C LYS A 255 -4.99 -10.37 -8.44
N SER A 256 -4.53 -10.17 -7.20
CA SER A 256 -4.13 -8.83 -6.75
C SER A 256 -2.90 -8.30 -7.47
N ALA A 257 -1.95 -9.16 -7.83
CA ALA A 257 -0.79 -8.79 -8.64
C ALA A 257 -1.19 -8.43 -10.07
N ILE A 258 -2.03 -9.26 -10.71
CA ILE A 258 -2.50 -9.05 -12.07
C ILE A 258 -3.30 -7.75 -12.19
N THR A 259 -4.23 -7.50 -11.26
CA THR A 259 -5.00 -6.26 -11.23
C THR A 259 -4.13 -5.05 -10.94
N ALA A 260 -3.09 -5.18 -10.11
CA ALA A 260 -2.13 -4.09 -9.89
C ALA A 260 -1.37 -3.70 -11.17
N GLY A 261 -1.14 -4.64 -12.09
CA GLY A 261 -0.55 -4.39 -13.39
C GLY A 261 -1.53 -3.95 -14.48
N GLY A 262 -2.80 -3.71 -14.14
CA GLY A 262 -3.85 -3.29 -15.08
C GLY A 262 -4.53 -4.41 -15.85
N GLY A 263 -4.24 -5.67 -15.51
CA GLY A 263 -4.84 -6.85 -16.14
C GLY A 263 -6.08 -7.36 -15.42
N ASN A 264 -6.81 -8.25 -16.09
CA ASN A 264 -7.95 -8.96 -15.52
C ASN A 264 -7.60 -10.39 -15.15
N ALA A 265 -8.33 -10.97 -14.20
CA ALA A 265 -8.14 -12.36 -13.78
C ALA A 265 -9.49 -13.01 -13.43
N GLN A 266 -9.76 -14.20 -13.99
CA GLN A 266 -10.99 -14.96 -13.74
C GLN A 266 -10.76 -16.47 -13.84
N LEU A 267 -11.77 -17.27 -13.49
CA LEU A 267 -11.68 -18.72 -13.65
C LEU A 267 -11.83 -19.09 -15.12
N LEU A 268 -11.17 -20.19 -15.49
CA LEU A 268 -11.25 -20.75 -16.84
C LEU A 268 -12.69 -21.14 -17.22
N VAL A 269 -13.48 -21.61 -16.24
CA VAL A 269 -14.90 -21.96 -16.42
C VAL A 269 -15.80 -20.75 -16.73
N ASP A 270 -15.35 -19.54 -16.40
CA ASP A 270 -16.11 -18.29 -16.65
C ASP A 270 -15.80 -17.69 -18.04
N ALA A 271 -14.90 -18.32 -18.82
CA ALA A 271 -14.53 -17.86 -20.15
C ALA A 271 -15.36 -18.54 -21.26
N THR A 272 -15.34 -17.95 -22.44
CA THR A 272 -15.99 -18.47 -23.66
C THR A 272 -14.97 -18.75 -24.76
N GLU A 273 -15.33 -19.53 -25.77
CA GLU A 273 -14.46 -19.77 -26.93
C GLU A 273 -14.08 -18.46 -27.63
N MET A 274 -15.02 -17.51 -27.76
CA MET A 274 -14.75 -16.19 -28.33
C MET A 274 -13.70 -15.41 -27.54
N ASN A 275 -13.65 -15.59 -26.22
CA ASN A 275 -12.58 -15.02 -25.40
C ASN A 275 -11.23 -15.63 -25.76
N ILE A 276 -11.15 -16.96 -25.90
CA ILE A 276 -9.91 -17.65 -26.28
C ILE A 276 -9.41 -17.20 -27.67
N LEU A 277 -10.33 -17.07 -28.62
CA LEU A 277 -10.07 -16.66 -29.99
C LEU A 277 -9.60 -15.20 -30.11
N SER A 278 -9.95 -14.31 -29.16
CA SER A 278 -9.62 -12.88 -29.27
C SER A 278 -8.13 -12.56 -29.22
N GLY A 279 -7.28 -13.47 -28.70
CA GLY A 279 -5.85 -13.21 -28.55
C GLY A 279 -5.44 -12.81 -27.13
N ASP A 280 -6.32 -12.14 -26.40
CA ASP A 280 -5.99 -11.42 -25.16
C ASP A 280 -6.10 -12.24 -23.87
N TYR A 281 -6.63 -13.46 -23.97
CA TYR A 281 -6.79 -14.38 -22.87
C TYR A 281 -5.57 -15.29 -22.74
N ILE A 282 -5.06 -15.41 -21.52
CA ILE A 282 -3.83 -16.15 -21.18
C ILE A 282 -4.19 -17.22 -20.16
N ILE A 283 -3.98 -18.50 -20.49
CA ILE A 283 -4.20 -19.59 -19.54
C ILE A 283 -2.95 -19.77 -18.67
N MET A 284 -3.14 -19.70 -17.35
CA MET A 284 -2.10 -19.97 -16.36
C MET A 284 -1.90 -21.47 -16.15
N GLY A 285 -0.71 -21.97 -16.47
CA GLY A 285 -0.36 -23.39 -16.48
C GLY A 285 0.16 -23.88 -15.14
N HIS A 286 -0.73 -24.10 -14.18
CA HIS A 286 -0.43 -24.88 -12.97
C HIS A 286 -0.96 -26.32 -13.16
N PRO A 287 -0.09 -27.35 -13.29
CA PRO A 287 -0.50 -28.67 -13.78
C PRO A 287 -1.71 -29.27 -13.05
N LYS A 288 -1.68 -29.28 -11.72
CA LYS A 288 -2.78 -29.82 -10.88
C LYS A 288 -4.09 -29.06 -11.05
N ASP A 289 -4.01 -27.77 -11.32
CA ASP A 289 -5.19 -26.92 -11.45
C ASP A 289 -5.85 -27.13 -12.81
N ILE A 290 -5.03 -27.29 -13.86
CA ILE A 290 -5.51 -27.57 -15.21
C ILE A 290 -6.08 -28.99 -15.28
N GLU A 291 -5.38 -30.00 -14.77
CA GLU A 291 -5.86 -31.39 -14.74
C GLU A 291 -7.25 -31.49 -14.09
N LYS A 292 -7.42 -30.85 -12.93
CA LYS A 292 -8.72 -30.81 -12.25
C LYS A 292 -9.78 -30.00 -13.02
N ALA A 293 -9.38 -28.90 -13.66
CA ALA A 293 -10.33 -28.07 -14.41
C ALA A 293 -10.82 -28.76 -15.70
N GLU A 294 -9.99 -29.60 -16.33
CA GLU A 294 -10.33 -30.41 -17.51
C GLU A 294 -11.41 -31.49 -17.24
N GLU A 295 -11.72 -31.80 -15.97
CA GLU A 295 -12.88 -32.63 -15.60
C GLU A 295 -14.20 -32.00 -16.07
N ASN A 296 -14.25 -30.67 -16.22
CA ASN A 296 -15.38 -29.97 -16.80
C ASN A 296 -15.31 -29.99 -18.35
N PRO A 297 -16.30 -30.57 -19.05
CA PRO A 297 -16.29 -30.67 -20.52
C PRO A 297 -16.13 -29.33 -21.24
N THR A 298 -16.77 -28.26 -20.74
CA THR A 298 -16.67 -26.91 -21.32
C THR A 298 -15.24 -26.39 -21.22
N VAL A 299 -14.60 -26.56 -20.07
CA VAL A 299 -13.21 -26.13 -19.87
C VAL A 299 -12.26 -26.91 -20.78
N ARG A 300 -12.48 -28.21 -20.94
CA ARG A 300 -11.70 -29.03 -21.86
C ARG A 300 -11.77 -28.50 -23.30
N ILE A 301 -12.96 -28.14 -23.79
CA ILE A 301 -13.13 -27.51 -25.10
C ILE A 301 -12.32 -26.20 -25.20
N LEU A 302 -12.41 -25.32 -24.19
CA LEU A 302 -11.65 -24.05 -24.19
C LEU A 302 -10.14 -24.29 -24.26
N ILE A 303 -9.63 -25.29 -23.53
CA ILE A 303 -8.22 -25.68 -23.58
C ILE A 303 -7.84 -26.24 -24.94
N ASP A 304 -8.68 -27.08 -25.54
CA ASP A 304 -8.42 -27.65 -26.86
C ASP A 304 -8.40 -26.56 -27.94
N VAL A 305 -9.32 -25.59 -27.88
CA VAL A 305 -9.30 -24.39 -28.74
C VAL A 305 -8.00 -23.61 -28.52
N TYR A 306 -7.62 -23.35 -27.27
CA TYR A 306 -6.38 -22.61 -26.94
C TYR A 306 -5.13 -23.31 -27.50
N LYS A 307 -5.04 -24.65 -27.36
CA LYS A 307 -3.96 -25.48 -27.91
C LYS A 307 -3.98 -25.48 -29.45
N SER A 308 -5.16 -25.49 -30.07
CA SER A 308 -5.30 -25.45 -31.55
C SER A 308 -4.76 -24.15 -32.17
N LEU A 309 -4.80 -23.05 -31.40
CA LEU A 309 -4.18 -21.77 -31.75
C LEU A 309 -2.65 -21.78 -31.56
N ASN A 310 -2.04 -22.92 -31.20
CA ASN A 310 -0.63 -23.08 -30.85
C ASN A 310 -0.16 -22.19 -29.68
N LYS A 311 -1.08 -21.81 -28.78
CA LYS A 311 -0.75 -21.02 -27.60
C LYS A 311 -0.28 -21.92 -26.45
N ARG A 312 0.79 -21.52 -25.78
CA ARG A 312 1.27 -22.22 -24.57
C ARG A 312 0.61 -21.67 -23.31
N PHE A 313 0.58 -22.49 -22.26
CA PHE A 313 0.25 -22.01 -20.93
C PHE A 313 1.41 -21.18 -20.34
N VAL A 314 1.04 -20.16 -19.56
CA VAL A 314 1.98 -19.26 -18.89
C VAL A 314 2.18 -19.71 -17.45
N ARG A 315 3.43 -19.78 -16.99
CA ARG A 315 3.73 -20.17 -15.60
C ARG A 315 3.75 -18.95 -14.67
N ASP A 316 3.56 -19.18 -13.37
CA ASP A 316 3.52 -18.14 -12.35
C ASP A 316 4.80 -17.30 -12.30
N GLU A 317 5.96 -17.94 -12.49
CA GLU A 317 7.27 -17.28 -12.48
C GLU A 317 7.37 -16.22 -13.58
N GLU A 318 6.69 -16.43 -14.72
CA GLU A 318 6.72 -15.50 -15.84
C GLU A 318 6.09 -14.17 -15.48
N LEU A 319 5.09 -14.13 -14.59
CA LEU A 319 4.53 -12.87 -14.11
C LEU A 319 5.58 -12.05 -13.36
N GLY A 320 6.44 -12.72 -12.58
CA GLY A 320 7.55 -12.07 -11.90
C GLY A 320 8.62 -11.57 -12.88
N TRP A 321 8.96 -12.37 -13.89
CA TRP A 321 9.91 -11.95 -14.92
C TRP A 321 9.37 -10.80 -15.79
N ALA A 322 8.08 -10.81 -16.12
CA ALA A 322 7.42 -9.71 -16.82
C ALA A 322 7.47 -8.43 -15.98
N ALA A 323 7.18 -8.51 -14.68
CA ALA A 323 7.26 -7.37 -13.77
C ALA A 323 8.70 -6.81 -13.66
N LEU A 324 9.71 -7.67 -13.48
CA LEU A 324 11.11 -7.24 -13.41
C LEU A 324 11.57 -6.58 -14.70
N SER A 325 11.32 -7.22 -15.85
CA SER A 325 11.70 -6.72 -17.17
C SER A 325 10.82 -5.56 -17.68
N SER A 326 9.69 -5.29 -17.01
CA SER A 326 8.66 -4.34 -17.45
C SER A 326 8.18 -4.61 -18.88
N SER A 327 8.11 -5.88 -19.29
CA SER A 327 7.73 -6.29 -20.63
C SER A 327 7.01 -7.64 -20.62
N ILE A 328 6.01 -7.78 -21.47
CA ILE A 328 5.29 -9.04 -21.72
C ILE A 328 5.62 -9.63 -23.10
N GLU A 329 6.66 -9.16 -23.79
CA GLU A 329 6.98 -9.67 -25.14
C GLU A 329 7.42 -11.14 -25.10
N LYS A 330 8.14 -11.53 -24.06
CA LYS A 330 8.68 -12.89 -23.86
C LYS A 330 7.93 -13.64 -22.77
N PHE A 331 7.82 -13.00 -21.60
CA PHE A 331 7.16 -13.55 -20.42
C PHE A 331 5.68 -13.18 -20.42
N CYS A 332 4.83 -14.11 -19.99
CA CYS A 332 3.37 -13.95 -20.10
C CYS A 332 2.84 -13.83 -21.55
N ASN A 333 3.66 -14.17 -22.55
CA ASN A 333 3.25 -14.24 -23.95
C ASN A 333 2.99 -15.70 -24.37
N PRO A 334 1.72 -16.09 -24.60
CA PRO A 334 1.38 -17.43 -25.08
C PRO A 334 1.92 -17.78 -26.47
N ASP A 335 2.19 -16.78 -27.30
CA ASP A 335 2.66 -16.95 -28.68
C ASP A 335 4.19 -17.03 -28.76
N PHE A 336 4.88 -16.66 -27.67
CA PHE A 336 6.34 -16.70 -27.63
C PHE A 336 6.85 -18.13 -27.57
N ARG A 337 7.53 -18.56 -28.65
CA ARG A 337 8.18 -19.87 -28.76
C ARG A 337 9.64 -19.76 -28.30
N ASN A 338 9.98 -20.40 -27.19
CA ASN A 338 11.39 -20.63 -26.85
C ASN A 338 12.01 -21.50 -27.94
N GLN A 339 12.94 -20.97 -28.72
CA GLN A 339 13.64 -21.72 -29.78
C GLN A 339 14.49 -22.89 -29.23
N ASN A 340 14.65 -23.00 -27.91
CA ASN A 340 15.36 -24.08 -27.22
C ASN A 340 14.46 -24.79 -26.19
N ALA A 341 13.33 -25.37 -26.62
CA ALA A 341 12.51 -26.24 -25.78
C ALA A 341 13.16 -27.64 -25.59
N GLN A 342 14.44 -27.67 -25.21
CA GLN A 342 15.04 -28.81 -24.51
C GLN A 342 15.40 -28.34 -23.10
N THR A 343 14.65 -28.86 -22.13
CA THR A 343 14.89 -28.76 -20.69
C THR A 343 14.96 -27.34 -20.12
N VAL A 344 13.81 -26.85 -19.64
CA VAL A 344 13.81 -25.99 -18.46
C VAL A 344 13.64 -26.98 -17.29
N PRO A 345 14.72 -27.43 -16.61
CA PRO A 345 14.64 -28.46 -15.56
C PRO A 345 13.62 -28.10 -14.47
N ASN A 346 13.16 -29.08 -13.69
CA ASN A 346 12.17 -28.96 -12.58
C ASN A 346 12.53 -27.94 -11.44
N GLN A 347 13.49 -27.06 -11.68
CA GLN A 347 14.10 -26.13 -10.76
C GLN A 347 13.65 -24.67 -11.01
N TYR A 348 12.39 -24.39 -11.37
CA TYR A 348 11.88 -23.01 -11.54
C TYR A 348 10.49 -22.84 -10.93
N ARG A 349 10.41 -22.91 -9.60
CA ARG A 349 9.16 -22.76 -8.86
C ARG A 349 9.21 -21.49 -8.02
N MET A 350 8.22 -20.61 -8.16
CA MET A 350 7.96 -19.55 -7.17
C MET A 350 7.65 -20.21 -5.83
N GLU A 351 8.27 -19.71 -4.76
CA GLU A 351 7.99 -20.22 -3.42
C GLU A 351 6.60 -19.72 -2.97
N THR A 352 5.66 -20.65 -2.87
CA THR A 352 4.36 -20.41 -2.23
C THR A 352 4.57 -20.40 -0.72
N ILE A 353 5.09 -19.30 -0.19
CA ILE A 353 5.10 -19.06 1.26
C ILE A 353 3.97 -18.08 1.54
N GLU A 354 2.85 -18.61 2.04
CA GLU A 354 1.69 -17.82 2.48
C GLU A 354 2.02 -16.88 3.64
#